data_AF-A0A7W1VQL1-F1
#
_entry.id   AF-A0A7W1VQL1-F1
#
_cell.length_a   1.000
_cell.length_b   1.000
_cell.length_c   1.000
_cell.angle_alpha   90.00
_cell.angle_beta   90.00
_cell.angle_gamma   90.00
#
_symmetry.space_group_name_H-M   'P 1'
#
loop_
_entity.id
_entity.type
_entity.pdbx_description
1 polymer ?
#
loop_
_entity_poly.entity_id
_entity_poly.type
_entity_poly.pdbx_seq_one_letter_code
_entity_poly.pdbx_strand_id
1 'polypeptide(L)'
;MTIDDFASITRRIIERDGFDGYLPTLCLPSRRHIAVLEGVPDEQQKEIRRIALAWAADKAKADEEFLLAFKEDADHFRVIRRFRGQDEEQVFRVE
;
A
#
# COMPACT_ATOMS: atom_id res chain seq x y z
N MET A 1 12.66 -2.77 4.94
CA MET A 1 12.22 -3.42 3.69
C MET A 1 12.21 -2.35 2.62
N THR A 2 12.68 -2.61 1.39
CA THR A 2 12.69 -1.57 0.35
C THR A 2 11.33 -1.46 -0.34
N ILE A 3 11.11 -0.37 -1.09
CA ILE A 3 9.92 -0.24 -1.96
C ILE A 3 9.91 -1.35 -3.00
N ASP A 4 11.03 -1.64 -3.68
CA ASP A 4 11.09 -2.67 -4.71
C ASP A 4 10.81 -4.07 -4.16
N ASP A 5 11.32 -4.41 -2.97
CA ASP A 5 11.03 -5.69 -2.33
C ASP A 5 9.53 -5.85 -2.09
N PHE A 6 8.88 -4.80 -1.57
CA PHE A 6 7.47 -4.84 -1.27
C PHE A 6 6.61 -4.80 -2.54
N ALA A 7 7.01 -4.04 -3.55
CA ALA A 7 6.37 -4.05 -4.86
C ALA A 7 6.43 -5.45 -5.51
N SER A 8 7.55 -6.15 -5.38
CA SER A 8 7.66 -7.54 -5.86
C SER A 8 6.71 -8.50 -5.12
N ILE A 9 6.54 -8.34 -3.81
CA ILE A 9 5.56 -9.12 -3.03
C ILE A 9 4.13 -8.79 -3.49
N THR A 10 3.82 -7.50 -3.64
CA THR A 10 2.51 -7.04 -4.10
C THR A 10 2.17 -7.57 -5.49
N ARG A 11 3.12 -7.55 -6.44
CA ARG A 11 2.93 -8.15 -7.77
C ARG A 11 2.58 -9.62 -7.69
N ARG A 12 3.29 -10.42 -6.90
CA ARG A 12 2.98 -11.85 -6.73
C ARG A 12 1.58 -12.11 -6.18
N ILE A 13 1.08 -11.23 -5.30
CA ILE A 13 -0.29 -11.31 -4.78
C ILE A 13 -1.28 -10.96 -5.89
N ILE A 14 -1.03 -9.88 -6.63
CA ILE A 14 -1.87 -9.44 -7.74
C ILE A 14 -1.91 -10.49 -8.87
N GLU A 15 -0.78 -11.10 -9.21
CA GLU A 15 -0.69 -12.20 -10.18
C GLU A 15 -1.55 -13.41 -9.78
N ARG A 16 -1.62 -13.70 -8.47
CA ARG A 16 -2.36 -14.85 -7.94
C ARG A 16 -3.85 -14.55 -7.80
N ASP A 17 -4.20 -13.39 -7.27
CA ASP A 17 -5.55 -13.07 -6.77
C ASP A 17 -6.30 -12.10 -7.70
N GLY A 18 -5.63 -11.54 -8.71
CA GLY A 18 -6.16 -10.56 -9.65
C GLY A 18 -6.03 -9.12 -9.15
N PHE A 19 -5.94 -8.18 -10.09
CA PHE A 19 -5.78 -6.76 -9.74
C PHE A 19 -7.10 -6.06 -9.42
N ASP A 20 -8.20 -6.48 -10.05
CA ASP A 20 -9.50 -5.81 -9.88
C ASP A 20 -9.94 -5.76 -8.42
N GLY A 21 -9.78 -6.87 -7.70
CA GLY A 21 -10.08 -6.97 -6.26
C GLY A 21 -8.94 -6.57 -5.32
N TYR A 22 -7.83 -6.00 -5.83
CA TYR A 22 -6.69 -5.64 -4.98
C TYR A 22 -7.06 -4.51 -4.01
N LEU A 23 -6.88 -4.75 -2.72
CA LEU A 23 -7.17 -3.78 -1.66
C LEU A 23 -5.89 -3.14 -1.13
N PRO A 24 -5.94 -1.90 -0.62
CA PRO A 24 -4.78 -1.26 -0.02
C PRO A 24 -4.18 -2.13 1.08
N THR A 25 -2.88 -2.37 0.99
CA THR A 25 -2.15 -3.28 1.87
C THR A 25 -1.05 -2.51 2.59
N LEU A 26 -1.07 -2.56 3.91
CA LEU A 26 -0.07 -1.98 4.79
C LEU A 26 0.87 -3.07 5.29
N CYS A 27 2.17 -2.82 5.23
CA CYS A 27 3.18 -3.57 5.94
C CYS A 27 3.85 -2.69 7.01
N LEU A 28 3.96 -3.23 8.21
CA LEU A 28 4.73 -2.68 9.33
C LEU A 28 5.91 -3.62 9.58
N PRO A 29 7.09 -3.38 8.94
CA PRO A 29 8.20 -4.33 8.94
C PRO A 29 8.72 -4.66 10.34
N SER A 30 8.84 -3.64 11.20
CA SER A 30 9.30 -3.78 12.59
C SER A 30 8.45 -4.73 13.42
N ARG A 31 7.15 -4.84 13.10
CA ARG A 31 6.19 -5.71 13.79
C ARG A 31 5.96 -7.05 13.09
N ARG A 32 6.56 -7.25 11.91
CA ARG A 32 6.23 -8.36 11.00
C ARG A 32 4.72 -8.49 10.77
N HIS A 33 4.06 -7.34 10.61
CA HIS A 33 2.61 -7.26 10.52
C HIS A 33 2.17 -6.74 9.16
N ILE A 34 1.15 -7.37 8.58
CA ILE A 34 0.48 -6.94 7.37
C ILE A 34 -0.99 -6.73 7.70
N ALA A 35 -1.56 -5.63 7.22
CA ALA A 35 -2.98 -5.31 7.33
C ALA A 35 -3.52 -4.92 5.97
N VAL A 36 -4.81 -5.18 5.74
CA VAL A 36 -5.53 -4.80 4.53
C VAL A 36 -6.61 -3.79 4.92
N LEU A 37 -6.77 -2.75 4.12
CA LEU A 37 -7.86 -1.79 4.28
C LEU A 37 -9.08 -2.30 3.51
N GLU A 38 -10.07 -2.76 4.25
CA GLU A 38 -11.34 -3.24 3.72
C GLU A 38 -12.46 -2.21 3.90
N GLY A 39 -13.55 -2.37 3.16
CA GLY A 39 -14.78 -1.61 3.38
C GLY A 39 -14.74 -0.15 2.93
N VAL A 40 -13.81 0.22 2.04
CA VAL A 40 -13.83 1.54 1.37
C VAL A 40 -14.96 1.53 0.34
N PRO A 41 -15.98 2.41 0.46
CA PRO A 41 -17.07 2.48 -0.51
C PRO A 41 -16.60 2.84 -1.91
N ASP A 42 -17.27 2.34 -2.94
CA ASP A 42 -16.90 2.55 -4.36
C ASP A 42 -16.85 4.03 -4.74
N GLU A 43 -17.76 4.84 -4.19
CA GLU A 43 -17.80 6.29 -4.41
C GLU A 43 -16.56 7.02 -3.86
N GLN A 44 -15.85 6.41 -2.89
CA GLN A 44 -14.64 6.95 -2.26
C GLN A 44 -13.34 6.40 -2.87
N GLN A 45 -13.42 5.51 -3.86
CA GLN A 45 -12.23 4.95 -4.51
C GLN A 45 -11.36 6.04 -5.18
N LYS A 46 -11.96 7.15 -5.61
CA LYS A 46 -11.21 8.31 -6.13
C LYS A 46 -10.34 9.01 -5.06
N GLU A 47 -10.68 8.83 -3.78
CA GLU A 47 -9.94 9.35 -2.63
C GLU A 47 -9.07 8.27 -1.95
N ILE A 48 -8.91 7.09 -2.57
CA ILE A 48 -8.25 5.94 -1.96
C ILE A 48 -6.85 6.27 -1.45
N ARG A 49 -6.08 7.09 -2.18
CA ARG A 49 -4.76 7.56 -1.75
C ARG A 49 -4.81 8.24 -0.39
N ARG A 50 -5.74 9.19 -0.23
CA ARG A 50 -5.88 9.97 1.00
C ARG A 50 -6.34 9.09 2.16
N ILE A 51 -7.34 8.24 1.91
CA ILE A 51 -7.91 7.35 2.92
C ILE A 51 -6.88 6.32 3.39
N ALA A 52 -6.23 5.63 2.44
CA ALA A 52 -5.24 4.60 2.74
C ALA A 52 -4.01 5.18 3.45
N LEU A 53 -3.54 6.36 3.06
CA LEU A 53 -2.42 7.01 3.73
C LEU A 53 -2.77 7.45 5.16
N ALA A 54 -3.96 8.03 5.38
CA ALA A 54 -4.42 8.40 6.71
C ALA A 54 -4.58 7.17 7.62
N TRP A 55 -5.14 6.09 7.08
CA TRP A 55 -5.26 4.81 7.78
C TRP A 55 -3.89 4.19 8.11
N ALA A 56 -2.94 4.19 7.16
CA ALA A 56 -1.60 3.69 7.38
C ALA A 56 -0.87 4.49 8.47
N ALA A 57 -1.01 5.82 8.45
CA ALA A 57 -0.43 6.70 9.45
C ALA A 57 -1.05 6.51 10.86
N ASP A 58 -2.35 6.17 10.96
CA ASP A 58 -2.98 5.81 12.24
C ASP A 58 -2.46 4.48 12.80
N LYS A 59 -2.22 3.49 11.92
CA LYS A 59 -1.69 2.17 12.31
C LYS A 59 -0.21 2.18 12.69
N ALA A 60 0.58 2.98 11.97
CA ALA A 60 1.99 3.21 12.26
C ALA A 60 2.11 4.11 13.50
N LYS A 61 2.86 3.67 14.51
CA LYS A 61 3.05 4.50 15.72
C LYS A 61 4.17 5.52 15.47
N ALA A 62 3.90 6.81 15.62
CA ALA A 62 4.90 7.88 15.51
C ALA A 62 5.75 7.76 14.22
N ASP A 63 7.08 7.70 14.34
CA ASP A 63 8.03 7.61 13.21
C ASP A 63 8.32 6.17 12.75
N GLU A 64 7.42 5.23 13.07
CA GLU A 64 7.58 3.83 12.67
C GLU A 64 7.58 3.68 11.14
N GLU A 65 8.50 2.84 10.67
CA GLU A 65 8.55 2.47 9.26
C GLU A 65 7.25 1.78 8.84
N PHE A 66 6.66 2.24 7.74
CA PHE A 66 5.59 1.53 7.08
C PHE A 66 5.75 1.54 5.57
N LEU A 67 5.17 0.53 4.93
CA LEU A 67 4.99 0.49 3.49
C LEU A 67 3.50 0.29 3.19
N LEU A 68 2.96 1.09 2.29
CA LEU A 68 1.56 1.05 1.89
C LEU A 68 1.51 0.87 0.37
N ALA A 69 0.80 -0.15 -0.08
CA ALA A 69 0.50 -0.38 -1.49
C ALA A 69 -1.01 -0.18 -1.72
N PHE A 70 -1.41 0.47 -2.81
CA PHE A 70 -2.82 0.66 -3.19
C PHE A 70 -2.95 0.88 -4.70
N LYS A 71 -4.16 0.68 -5.25
CA LYS A 71 -4.42 0.91 -6.67
C LYS A 71 -4.32 2.40 -6.99
N GLU A 72 -3.51 2.73 -7.99
CA GLU A 72 -3.42 4.09 -8.55
C GLU A 72 -4.47 4.25 -9.65
N ASP A 73 -4.59 3.24 -10.52
CA ASP A 73 -5.55 3.17 -11.61
C ASP A 73 -5.84 1.69 -11.99
N ALA A 74 -6.26 1.46 -13.24
CA ALA A 74 -6.66 0.15 -13.75
C ALA A 74 -5.49 -0.82 -13.98
N ASP A 75 -4.26 -0.33 -14.21
CA ASP A 75 -3.08 -1.16 -14.47
C ASP A 75 -1.84 -0.77 -13.65
N HIS A 76 -1.99 0.19 -12.73
CA HIS A 76 -0.92 0.63 -11.84
C HIS A 76 -1.32 0.58 -10.37
N PHE A 77 -0.35 0.19 -9.53
CA PHE A 77 -0.41 0.36 -8.09
C PHE A 77 0.73 1.28 -7.64
N ARG A 78 0.49 2.06 -6.60
CA ARG A 78 1.50 2.88 -5.95
C ARG A 78 1.96 2.21 -4.67
N VAL A 79 3.26 2.29 -4.41
CA VAL A 79 3.84 1.96 -3.10
C VAL A 79 4.41 3.23 -2.48
N ILE A 80 4.05 3.48 -1.23
CA ILE A 80 4.60 4.53 -0.39
C ILE A 80 5.34 3.87 0.75
N ARG A 81 6.55 4.35 1.05
CA ARG A 81 7.32 3.97 2.23
C ARG A 81 7.61 5.20 3.05
N ARG A 82 7.26 5.17 4.33
CA ARG A 82 7.72 6.16 5.31
C ARG A 82 8.83 5.56 6.13
N PHE A 83 10.00 6.20 6.18
CA PHE A 83 11.13 5.76 6.99
C PHE A 83 11.92 6.97 7.49
N ARG A 84 12.15 7.05 8.80
CA ARG A 84 12.92 8.15 9.45
C ARG A 84 12.38 9.55 9.08
N GLY A 85 11.06 9.70 9.03
CA GLY A 85 10.40 10.96 8.68
C GLY A 85 10.48 11.36 7.21
N GLN A 86 11.04 10.50 6.35
CA GLN A 86 11.06 10.69 4.89
C GLN A 86 10.03 9.79 4.23
N ASP A 87 9.34 10.34 3.23
CA ASP A 87 8.41 9.62 2.38
C ASP A 87 9.08 9.34 1.03
N GLU A 88 9.17 8.06 0.70
CA GLU A 88 9.55 7.56 -0.63
C GLU A 88 8.28 7.03 -1.29
N GLU A 89 8.04 7.34 -2.56
CA GLU A 89 6.90 6.80 -3.31
C GLU A 89 7.28 6.43 -4.73
N GLN A 90 6.68 5.34 -5.23
CA GLN A 90 6.89 4.88 -6.59
C GLN A 90 5.63 4.20 -7.13
N VAL A 91 5.37 4.40 -8.41
CA VAL A 91 4.27 3.77 -9.15
C VAL A 91 4.81 2.59 -9.93
N PHE A 92 4.09 1.48 -9.88
CA PHE A 92 4.44 0.23 -10.53
C PHE A 92 3.29 -0.21 -11.42
N ARG A 93 3.63 -0.70 -12.61
CA ARG A 93 2.68 -1.39 -13.47
C ARG A 93 2.46 -2.83 -12.98
N VAL A 94 1.23 -3.30 -13.16
CA VAL A 94 0.81 -4.69 -13.03
C VAL A 94 1.19 -5.40 -14.33
N GLU A 95 2.41 -5.92 -14.42
CA GLU A 95 2.89 -6.77 -15.52
C GLU A 95 3.28 -8.13 -14.98
#